data_AF-A0A8T8I3M2-F1
#
_entry.id   AF-A0A8T8I3M2-F1
#
_cell.length_a   1.000
_cell.length_b   1.000
_cell.length_c   1.000
_cell.angle_alpha   90.00
_cell.angle_beta   90.00
_cell.angle_gamma   90.00
#
_symmetry.space_group_name_H-M   'P 1'
#
loop_
_entity.id
_entity.type
_entity.pdbx_description
1 polymer ?
#
loop_
_entity_poly.entity_id
_entity_poly.type
_entity_poly.pdbx_seq_one_letter_code
_entity_poly.pdbx_strand_id
1 'polypeptide(L)'
;RYRSAVADRVAAESDAEARCQDYAAQAGALAELADAIGGEAREVADRLSAAERERLELRGELKGVRERVATAREQAAKLSAQLDTAAEQLGAAQGARAAAAERFRATVQAPGVLVAALPEVPEDVESVRAALAATDRRGAGETTVITKLQALQTSLAGSHDIAAEQHEGLLTVTVTGEEGARPVAVAARRVGERLAEQRGFLDERYQAIFADYLIRDLAEWLRGQVAVAEDLCKRMNEVLGRARSSQGVHVKLAWKPSAALEEETRDALALVRLPYADRDPEQDAVLRRVFTERIEAERDAHTGSYAEILSRALDYRTWHQFTVTVADTGPDGNPRERRLRQLSSGETRLISYVTLFAAAASFYDAVSGEFSPLRLVLLDEAFERLDDPTIARMLGLLVDLDMDWVITWPSGWGVSDRIPRMHIYDVLRPKNGRGVACTRTTWDGAALDRVDP
;
A
#
# COMPACT_ATOMS: atom_id res chain seq x y z
N ARG A 1 -85.40 -158.92 12.05
CA ARG A 1 -85.53 -157.63 11.32
C ARG A 1 -85.59 -156.41 12.27
N TYR A 2 -86.28 -156.46 13.41
CA TYR A 2 -86.33 -155.33 14.37
C TYR A 2 -84.99 -154.98 15.06
N ARG A 3 -84.18 -155.98 15.45
CA ARG A 3 -82.87 -155.74 16.11
C ARG A 3 -81.79 -155.12 15.19
N SER A 4 -81.90 -155.29 13.87
CA SER A 4 -80.95 -154.69 12.90
C SER A 4 -81.18 -153.19 12.76
N ALA A 5 -82.45 -152.78 12.62
CA ALA A 5 -82.81 -151.37 12.46
C ALA A 5 -82.50 -150.51 13.70
N VAL A 6 -82.57 -151.10 14.90
CA VAL A 6 -82.19 -150.40 16.14
C VAL A 6 -80.67 -150.22 16.22
N ALA A 7 -79.89 -151.22 15.80
CA ALA A 7 -78.43 -151.11 15.76
C ALA A 7 -77.97 -150.08 14.71
N ASP A 8 -78.61 -150.07 13.52
CA ASP A 8 -78.32 -149.09 12.46
C ASP A 8 -78.68 -147.66 12.90
N ARG A 9 -79.79 -147.49 13.64
CA ARG A 9 -80.17 -146.18 14.20
C ARG A 9 -79.18 -145.70 15.25
N VAL A 10 -78.80 -146.55 16.20
CA VAL A 10 -77.83 -146.19 17.25
C VAL A 10 -76.45 -145.90 16.66
N ALA A 11 -76.04 -146.65 15.63
CA ALA A 11 -74.81 -146.37 14.89
C ALA A 11 -74.88 -145.04 14.13
N ALA A 12 -76.00 -144.75 13.47
CA ALA A 12 -76.21 -143.48 12.76
C ALA A 12 -76.32 -142.28 13.71
N GLU A 13 -76.96 -142.44 14.87
CA GLU A 13 -77.04 -141.42 15.93
C GLU A 13 -75.65 -141.16 16.52
N SER A 14 -74.87 -142.21 16.82
CA SER A 14 -73.48 -142.08 17.29
C SER A 14 -72.56 -141.43 16.24
N ASP A 15 -72.71 -141.75 14.96
CA ASP A 15 -71.91 -141.18 13.87
C ASP A 15 -72.29 -139.72 13.60
N ALA A 16 -73.58 -139.38 13.72
CA ALA A 16 -74.05 -138.00 13.65
C ALA A 16 -73.56 -137.17 14.85
N GLU A 17 -73.54 -137.73 16.05
CA GLU A 17 -73.05 -137.08 17.26
C GLU A 17 -71.54 -136.85 17.20
N ALA A 18 -70.78 -137.82 16.71
CA ALA A 18 -69.34 -137.68 16.44
C ALA A 18 -69.05 -136.60 15.39
N ARG A 19 -69.81 -136.58 14.27
CA ARG A 19 -69.65 -135.54 13.23
C ARG A 19 -70.07 -134.15 13.71
N CYS A 20 -71.08 -134.04 14.56
CA CYS A 20 -71.46 -132.77 15.19
C CYS A 20 -70.37 -132.26 16.14
N GLN A 21 -69.74 -133.16 16.91
CA GLN A 21 -68.60 -132.80 17.77
C GLN A 21 -67.38 -132.38 16.96
N ASP A 22 -67.05 -133.10 15.88
CA ASP A 22 -65.97 -132.74 14.96
C ASP A 22 -66.24 -131.40 14.27
N TYR A 23 -67.47 -131.15 13.81
CA TYR A 23 -67.85 -129.86 13.23
C TYR A 23 -67.77 -128.74 14.25
N ALA A 24 -68.23 -128.95 15.49
CA ALA A 24 -68.14 -127.95 16.56
C ALA A 24 -66.68 -127.66 16.93
N ALA A 25 -65.81 -128.68 16.96
CA ALA A 25 -64.38 -128.52 17.21
C ALA A 25 -63.67 -127.78 16.06
N GLN A 26 -63.98 -128.12 14.80
CA GLN A 26 -63.44 -127.43 13.63
C GLN A 26 -63.97 -125.99 13.49
N ALA A 27 -65.25 -125.76 13.80
CA ALA A 27 -65.84 -124.43 13.81
C ALA A 27 -65.26 -123.56 14.94
N GLY A 28 -65.01 -124.14 16.11
CA GLY A 28 -64.30 -123.48 17.22
C GLY A 28 -62.86 -123.12 16.84
N ALA A 29 -62.11 -124.07 16.28
CA ALA A 29 -60.74 -123.83 15.82
C ALA A 29 -60.66 -122.79 14.70
N LEU A 30 -61.61 -122.79 13.76
CA LEU A 30 -61.69 -121.77 12.69
C LEU A 30 -62.06 -120.39 13.27
N ALA A 31 -62.96 -120.33 14.25
CA ALA A 31 -63.32 -119.09 14.92
C ALA A 31 -62.14 -118.50 15.70
N GLU A 32 -61.39 -119.32 16.43
CA GLU A 32 -60.17 -118.89 17.13
C GLU A 32 -59.08 -118.42 16.15
N LEU A 33 -58.86 -119.14 15.04
CA LEU A 33 -57.91 -118.72 14.01
C LEU A 33 -58.36 -117.43 13.30
N ALA A 34 -59.66 -117.28 13.01
CA ALA A 34 -60.20 -116.08 12.38
C ALA A 34 -60.14 -114.86 13.31
N ASP A 35 -60.36 -115.06 14.61
CA ASP A 35 -60.25 -114.00 15.62
C ASP A 35 -58.79 -113.62 15.91
N ALA A 36 -57.88 -114.61 15.95
CA ALA A 36 -56.44 -114.38 16.09
C ALA A 36 -55.87 -113.64 14.87
N ILE A 37 -56.17 -114.10 13.65
CA ILE A 37 -55.73 -113.42 12.41
C ILE A 37 -56.41 -112.05 12.29
N GLY A 38 -57.68 -111.92 12.66
CA GLY A 38 -58.42 -110.65 12.67
C GLY A 38 -57.87 -109.65 13.69
N GLY A 39 -57.41 -110.14 14.85
CA GLY A 39 -56.78 -109.36 15.91
C GLY A 39 -55.37 -108.88 15.54
N GLU A 40 -54.51 -109.77 15.06
CA GLU A 40 -53.17 -109.41 14.58
C GLU A 40 -53.24 -108.47 13.37
N ALA A 41 -54.15 -108.72 12.41
CA ALA A 41 -54.35 -107.84 11.27
C ALA A 41 -54.86 -106.45 11.68
N ARG A 42 -55.74 -106.36 12.69
CA ARG A 42 -56.17 -105.07 13.27
C ARG A 42 -55.04 -104.34 13.97
N GLU A 43 -54.25 -105.03 14.80
CA GLU A 43 -53.08 -104.41 15.44
C GLU A 43 -52.08 -103.88 14.41
N VAL A 44 -51.80 -104.63 13.34
CA VAL A 44 -50.90 -104.18 12.27
C VAL A 44 -51.50 -102.98 11.52
N ALA A 45 -52.81 -102.99 11.23
CA ALA A 45 -53.50 -101.87 10.57
C ALA A 45 -53.53 -100.61 11.44
N ASP A 46 -53.72 -100.75 12.76
CA ASP A 46 -53.70 -99.64 13.71
C ASP A 46 -52.29 -99.07 13.88
N ARG A 47 -51.26 -99.94 13.97
CA ARG A 47 -49.84 -99.52 13.99
C ARG A 47 -49.45 -98.82 12.69
N LEU A 48 -49.89 -99.33 11.53
CA LEU A 48 -49.64 -98.69 10.23
C LEU A 48 -50.33 -97.33 10.15
N SER A 49 -51.59 -97.23 10.58
CA SER A 49 -52.35 -95.97 10.60
C SER A 49 -51.78 -94.95 11.60
N ALA A 50 -51.22 -95.41 12.72
CA ALA A 50 -50.49 -94.57 13.67
C ALA A 50 -49.17 -94.06 13.06
N ALA A 51 -48.38 -94.95 12.45
CA ALA A 51 -47.14 -94.58 11.77
C ALA A 51 -47.36 -93.66 10.55
N GLU A 52 -48.46 -93.84 9.81
CA GLU A 52 -48.82 -92.96 8.70
C GLU A 52 -49.22 -91.56 9.17
N ARG A 53 -49.97 -91.46 10.28
CA ARG A 53 -50.29 -90.19 10.94
C ARG A 53 -49.02 -89.50 11.44
N GLU A 54 -48.16 -90.23 12.14
CA GLU A 54 -46.88 -89.71 12.63
C GLU A 54 -45.98 -89.24 11.48
N ARG A 55 -45.92 -90.00 10.37
CA ARG A 55 -45.18 -89.59 9.16
C ARG A 55 -45.76 -88.30 8.55
N LEU A 56 -47.08 -88.15 8.52
CA LEU A 56 -47.74 -86.94 8.01
C LEU A 56 -47.45 -85.73 8.91
N GLU A 57 -47.51 -85.90 10.23
CA GLU A 57 -47.15 -84.86 11.21
C GLU A 57 -45.68 -84.45 11.07
N LEU A 58 -44.76 -85.41 11.10
CA LEU A 58 -43.32 -85.16 10.92
C LEU A 58 -43.02 -84.51 9.57
N ARG A 59 -43.76 -84.83 8.50
CA ARG A 59 -43.60 -84.18 7.20
C ARG A 59 -44.08 -82.73 7.22
N GLY A 60 -45.15 -82.44 7.95
CA GLY A 60 -45.62 -81.07 8.22
C GLY A 60 -44.62 -80.27 9.04
N GLU A 61 -44.10 -80.85 10.12
CA GLU A 61 -43.07 -80.25 10.96
C GLU A 61 -41.78 -79.98 10.17
N LEU A 62 -41.31 -80.96 9.38
CA LEU A 62 -40.13 -80.80 8.52
C LEU A 62 -40.31 -79.66 7.52
N LYS A 63 -41.51 -79.52 6.95
CA LYS A 63 -41.84 -78.38 6.06
C LYS A 63 -41.76 -77.06 6.83
N GLY A 64 -42.37 -76.96 8.01
CA GLY A 64 -42.32 -75.75 8.84
C GLY A 64 -40.91 -75.41 9.36
N VAL A 65 -40.08 -76.41 9.65
CA VAL A 65 -38.65 -76.20 9.98
C VAL A 65 -37.89 -75.70 8.74
N ARG A 66 -38.11 -76.29 7.56
CA ARG A 66 -37.46 -75.86 6.31
C ARG A 66 -37.80 -74.42 5.94
N GLU A 67 -39.06 -74.02 6.07
CA GLU A 67 -39.49 -72.64 5.85
C GLU A 67 -38.81 -71.69 6.84
N ARG A 68 -38.79 -72.02 8.14
CA ARG A 68 -38.08 -71.23 9.15
C ARG A 68 -36.58 -71.10 8.86
N VAL A 69 -35.91 -72.18 8.43
CA VAL A 69 -34.49 -72.15 8.05
C VAL A 69 -34.27 -71.28 6.81
N ALA A 70 -35.15 -71.36 5.82
CA ALA A 70 -35.07 -70.53 4.62
C ALA A 70 -35.21 -69.03 4.97
N THR A 71 -36.21 -68.66 5.77
CA THR A 71 -36.41 -67.29 6.24
C THR A 71 -35.23 -66.79 7.08
N ALA A 72 -34.72 -67.61 8.00
CA ALA A 72 -33.57 -67.25 8.82
C ALA A 72 -32.29 -67.05 7.97
N ARG A 73 -32.08 -67.87 6.93
CA ARG A 73 -30.96 -67.70 5.99
C ARG A 73 -31.08 -66.43 5.18
N GLU A 74 -32.27 -66.10 4.70
CA GLU A 74 -32.52 -64.87 3.96
C GLU A 74 -32.28 -63.63 4.84
N GLN A 75 -32.79 -63.66 6.08
CA GLN A 75 -32.54 -62.61 7.07
C GLN A 75 -31.06 -62.47 7.41
N ALA A 76 -30.35 -63.58 7.62
CA ALA A 76 -28.91 -63.58 7.88
C ALA A 76 -28.12 -63.01 6.69
N ALA A 77 -28.46 -63.39 5.46
CA ALA A 77 -27.82 -62.85 4.26
C ALA A 77 -28.06 -61.34 4.11
N LYS A 78 -29.29 -60.87 4.37
CA LYS A 78 -29.65 -59.45 4.36
C LYS A 78 -28.89 -58.66 5.42
N LEU A 79 -28.82 -59.18 6.65
CA LEU A 79 -28.08 -58.54 7.75
C LEU A 79 -26.57 -58.53 7.48
N SER A 80 -26.00 -59.60 6.90
CA SER A 80 -24.60 -59.64 6.50
C SER A 80 -24.29 -58.56 5.47
N ALA A 81 -25.09 -58.45 4.41
CA ALA A 81 -24.90 -57.42 3.39
C ALA A 81 -25.04 -55.98 3.95
N GLN A 82 -25.95 -55.78 4.90
CA GLN A 82 -26.08 -54.50 5.61
C GLN A 82 -24.86 -54.19 6.49
N LEU A 83 -24.31 -55.19 7.18
CA LEU A 83 -23.09 -55.05 7.98
C LEU A 83 -21.89 -54.72 7.10
N ASP A 84 -21.72 -55.40 5.96
CA ASP A 84 -20.62 -55.15 5.02
C ASP A 84 -20.71 -53.71 4.47
N THR A 85 -21.91 -53.29 4.05
CA THR A 85 -22.16 -51.92 3.58
C THR A 85 -21.87 -50.88 4.67
N ALA A 86 -22.33 -51.12 5.90
CA ALA A 86 -22.10 -50.20 7.02
C ALA A 86 -20.61 -50.12 7.40
N ALA A 87 -19.89 -51.24 7.34
CA ALA A 87 -18.45 -51.30 7.58
C ALA A 87 -17.67 -50.50 6.52
N GLU A 88 -18.02 -50.64 5.24
CA GLU A 88 -17.44 -49.84 4.16
C GLU A 88 -17.71 -48.34 4.33
N GLN A 89 -18.95 -47.96 4.66
CA GLN A 89 -19.31 -46.56 4.92
C GLN A 89 -18.56 -45.98 6.12
N LEU A 90 -18.42 -46.76 7.20
CA LEU A 90 -17.66 -46.35 8.37
C LEU A 90 -16.18 -46.14 8.03
N GLY A 91 -15.57 -47.08 7.28
CA GLY A 91 -14.19 -46.96 6.81
C GLY A 91 -13.98 -45.72 5.94
N ALA A 92 -14.88 -45.47 4.99
CA ALA A 92 -14.84 -44.28 4.14
C ALA A 92 -14.98 -42.98 4.94
N ALA A 93 -15.92 -42.93 5.90
CA ALA A 93 -16.12 -41.77 6.76
C ALA A 93 -14.93 -41.52 7.70
N GLN A 94 -14.32 -42.56 8.25
CA GLN A 94 -13.11 -42.47 9.05
C GLN A 94 -11.92 -41.95 8.22
N GLY A 95 -11.74 -42.47 7.00
CA GLY A 95 -10.72 -42.00 6.08
C GLY A 95 -10.91 -40.52 5.70
N ALA A 96 -12.14 -40.12 5.38
CA ALA A 96 -12.48 -38.72 5.09
C ALA A 96 -12.22 -37.81 6.29
N ARG A 97 -12.56 -38.24 7.51
CA ARG A 97 -12.28 -37.49 8.75
C ARG A 97 -10.78 -37.32 8.98
N ALA A 98 -9.99 -38.39 8.81
CA ALA A 98 -8.54 -38.32 8.98
C ALA A 98 -7.91 -37.37 7.96
N ALA A 99 -8.28 -37.47 6.68
CA ALA A 99 -7.79 -36.58 5.64
C ALA A 99 -8.19 -35.11 5.88
N ALA A 100 -9.41 -34.86 6.36
CA ALA A 100 -9.86 -33.52 6.72
C ALA A 100 -9.08 -32.95 7.91
N ALA A 101 -8.78 -33.78 8.92
CA ALA A 101 -7.98 -33.36 10.08
C ALA A 101 -6.53 -33.03 9.70
N GLU A 102 -5.90 -33.83 8.83
CA GLU A 102 -4.55 -33.54 8.32
C GLU A 102 -4.51 -32.25 7.50
N ARG A 103 -5.44 -32.07 6.56
CA ARG A 103 -5.55 -30.82 5.78
C ARG A 103 -5.79 -29.60 6.68
N PHE A 104 -6.65 -29.74 7.69
CA PHE A 104 -6.88 -28.66 8.64
C PHE A 104 -5.60 -28.29 9.39
N ARG A 105 -4.85 -29.29 9.88
CA ARG A 105 -3.58 -29.05 10.59
C ARG A 105 -2.55 -28.38 9.68
N ALA A 106 -2.42 -28.86 8.44
CA ALA A 106 -1.49 -28.29 7.46
C ALA A 106 -1.85 -26.83 7.12
N THR A 107 -3.14 -26.51 6.98
CA THR A 107 -3.64 -25.14 6.80
C THR A 107 -3.33 -24.24 7.99
N VAL A 108 -3.52 -24.72 9.22
CA VAL A 108 -3.20 -23.93 10.44
C VAL A 108 -1.71 -23.64 10.52
N GLN A 109 -0.87 -24.59 10.12
CA GLN A 109 0.60 -24.47 10.11
C GLN A 109 1.14 -23.72 8.88
N ALA A 110 0.28 -23.34 7.92
CA ALA A 110 0.72 -22.62 6.74
C ALA A 110 1.26 -21.23 7.15
N PRO A 111 2.41 -20.80 6.58
CA PRO A 111 3.11 -19.59 7.01
C PRO A 111 2.21 -18.35 7.05
N GLY A 112 2.01 -17.80 8.25
CA GLY A 112 1.29 -16.54 8.47
C GLY A 112 -0.23 -16.61 8.34
N VAL A 113 -0.83 -17.76 8.01
CA VAL A 113 -2.28 -17.90 7.83
C VAL A 113 -3.01 -17.69 9.16
N LEU A 114 -2.55 -18.31 10.24
CA LEU A 114 -3.16 -18.15 11.55
C LEU A 114 -3.09 -16.69 12.03
N VAL A 115 -1.93 -16.05 11.90
CA VAL A 115 -1.74 -14.64 12.31
C VAL A 115 -2.60 -13.69 11.49
N ALA A 116 -2.82 -13.99 10.20
CA ALA A 116 -3.68 -13.20 9.33
C ALA A 116 -5.17 -13.32 9.68
N ALA A 117 -5.64 -14.54 9.99
CA ALA A 117 -7.05 -14.82 10.21
C ALA A 117 -7.49 -14.63 11.67
N LEU A 118 -6.64 -15.03 12.62
CA LEU A 118 -6.94 -15.12 14.06
C LEU A 118 -5.69 -14.74 14.88
N PRO A 119 -5.28 -13.45 14.88
CA PRO A 119 -4.01 -13.00 15.46
C PRO A 119 -3.86 -13.25 16.97
N GLU A 120 -4.99 -13.33 17.70
CA GLU A 120 -5.04 -13.50 19.15
C GLU A 120 -5.18 -14.96 19.60
N VAL A 121 -5.33 -15.90 18.64
CA VAL A 121 -5.58 -17.31 18.95
C VAL A 121 -4.27 -18.08 18.95
N PRO A 122 -3.99 -18.89 19.99
CA PRO A 122 -2.81 -19.75 20.02
C PRO A 122 -2.81 -20.79 18.90
N GLU A 123 -1.62 -21.25 18.51
CA GLU A 123 -1.40 -22.21 17.42
C GLU A 123 -1.74 -23.66 17.83
N ASP A 124 -2.93 -23.86 18.37
CA ASP A 124 -3.47 -25.16 18.70
C ASP A 124 -4.80 -25.42 17.97
N VAL A 125 -4.94 -26.65 17.48
CA VAL A 125 -6.04 -27.07 16.61
C VAL A 125 -7.41 -26.88 17.29
N GLU A 126 -7.48 -27.01 18.61
CA GLU A 126 -8.74 -26.95 19.35
C GLU A 126 -9.24 -25.51 19.52
N SER A 127 -8.36 -24.59 19.92
CA SER A 127 -8.66 -23.16 20.02
C SER A 127 -8.99 -22.56 18.67
N VAL A 128 -8.25 -22.91 17.61
CA VAL A 128 -8.53 -22.43 16.24
C VAL A 128 -9.90 -22.92 15.77
N ARG A 129 -10.24 -24.19 16.01
CA ARG A 129 -11.56 -24.73 15.66
C ARG A 129 -12.68 -24.02 16.42
N ALA A 130 -12.49 -23.72 17.71
CA ALA A 130 -13.47 -22.99 18.51
C ALA A 130 -13.67 -21.56 18.00
N ALA A 131 -12.59 -20.85 17.67
CA ALA A 131 -12.64 -19.50 17.12
C ALA A 131 -13.35 -19.45 15.75
N LEU A 132 -13.05 -20.41 14.87
CA LEU A 132 -13.70 -20.52 13.55
C LEU A 132 -15.20 -20.78 13.63
N ALA A 133 -15.69 -21.48 14.68
CA ALA A 133 -17.11 -21.72 14.87
C ALA A 133 -17.90 -20.43 15.18
N ALA A 134 -17.23 -19.42 15.75
CA ALA A 134 -17.81 -18.13 16.10
C ALA A 134 -17.63 -17.05 15.00
N THR A 135 -16.84 -17.34 13.97
CA THR A 135 -16.44 -16.35 12.95
C THR A 135 -17.38 -16.40 11.73
N ASP A 136 -17.74 -15.24 11.17
CA ASP A 136 -18.52 -15.15 9.93
C ASP A 136 -17.70 -15.68 8.73
N ARG A 137 -18.34 -16.45 7.84
CA ARG A 137 -17.69 -17.13 6.71
C ARG A 137 -17.59 -16.25 5.46
N ARG A 138 -17.95 -14.97 5.54
CA ARG A 138 -17.80 -14.02 4.42
C ARG A 138 -16.32 -13.67 4.23
N GLY A 139 -15.66 -14.45 3.38
CA GLY A 139 -14.27 -14.21 2.97
C GLY A 139 -14.13 -13.26 1.77
N ALA A 140 -12.92 -12.77 1.57
CA ALA A 140 -12.56 -12.07 0.33
C ALA A 140 -12.36 -13.09 -0.82
N GLY A 141 -12.79 -12.73 -2.02
CA GLY A 141 -12.54 -13.54 -3.21
C GLY A 141 -11.08 -13.45 -3.67
N GLU A 142 -10.62 -14.47 -4.39
CA GLU A 142 -9.24 -14.59 -4.90
C GLU A 142 -8.78 -13.35 -5.68
N THR A 143 -9.64 -12.80 -6.54
CA THR A 143 -9.35 -11.57 -7.31
C THR A 143 -9.03 -10.38 -6.41
N THR A 144 -9.70 -10.27 -5.25
CA THR A 144 -9.46 -9.19 -4.29
C THR A 144 -8.09 -9.35 -3.66
N VAL A 145 -7.71 -10.58 -3.30
CA VAL A 145 -6.39 -10.89 -2.71
C VAL A 145 -5.28 -10.60 -3.72
N ILE A 146 -5.43 -11.04 -4.98
CA ILE A 146 -4.44 -10.80 -6.04
C ILE A 146 -4.28 -9.29 -6.30
N THR A 147 -5.38 -8.55 -6.36
CA THR A 147 -5.34 -7.08 -6.55
C THR A 147 -4.57 -6.40 -5.40
N LYS A 148 -4.82 -6.82 -4.16
CA LYS A 148 -4.12 -6.28 -2.98
C LYS A 148 -2.63 -6.66 -2.96
N LEU A 149 -2.28 -7.86 -3.41
CA LEU A 149 -0.90 -8.30 -3.55
C LEU A 149 -0.14 -7.44 -4.57
N GLN A 150 -0.74 -7.18 -5.73
CA GLN A 150 -0.12 -6.31 -6.76
C GLN A 150 0.09 -4.87 -6.25
N ALA A 151 -0.89 -4.33 -5.52
CA ALA A 151 -0.77 -3.01 -4.89
C ALA A 151 0.37 -2.99 -3.85
N LEU A 152 0.50 -4.05 -3.03
CA LEU A 152 1.59 -4.19 -2.07
C LEU A 152 2.96 -4.25 -2.77
N GLN A 153 3.08 -5.07 -3.83
CA GLN A 153 4.30 -5.18 -4.64
C GLN A 153 4.72 -3.84 -5.23
N THR A 154 3.75 -3.07 -5.74
CA THR A 154 4.01 -1.75 -6.31
C THR A 154 4.45 -0.76 -5.22
N SER A 155 3.79 -0.76 -4.06
CA SER A 155 4.07 0.17 -2.97
C SER A 155 5.42 -0.07 -2.28
N LEU A 156 5.91 -1.31 -2.27
CA LEU A 156 7.16 -1.67 -1.60
C LEU A 156 8.32 -1.92 -2.58
N ALA A 157 8.09 -1.68 -3.89
CA ALA A 157 9.08 -1.86 -4.93
C ALA A 157 10.39 -1.14 -4.58
N GLY A 158 11.51 -1.87 -4.64
CA GLY A 158 12.85 -1.36 -4.38
C GLY A 158 13.31 -1.34 -2.92
N SER A 159 12.41 -1.56 -1.96
CA SER A 159 12.77 -1.64 -0.53
C SER A 159 12.62 -3.05 0.05
N HIS A 160 11.63 -3.81 -0.44
CA HIS A 160 11.34 -5.16 0.02
C HIS A 160 11.13 -6.08 -1.18
N ASP A 161 11.50 -7.35 -1.00
CA ASP A 161 11.17 -8.42 -1.94
C ASP A 161 9.92 -9.16 -1.45
N ILE A 162 8.98 -9.42 -2.36
CA ILE A 162 7.67 -10.01 -2.04
C ILE A 162 7.47 -11.26 -2.89
N ALA A 163 7.47 -12.41 -2.22
CA ALA A 163 7.23 -13.71 -2.82
C ALA A 163 5.83 -14.22 -2.43
N ALA A 164 5.10 -14.77 -3.41
CA ALA A 164 3.82 -15.41 -3.19
C ALA A 164 3.90 -16.88 -3.61
N GLU A 165 3.52 -17.77 -2.70
CA GLU A 165 3.63 -19.23 -2.86
C GLU A 165 2.30 -19.90 -2.50
N GLN A 166 2.02 -21.04 -3.13
CA GLN A 166 0.87 -21.86 -2.76
C GLN A 166 1.24 -22.92 -1.71
N HIS A 167 0.56 -22.90 -0.57
CA HIS A 167 0.64 -23.92 0.48
C HIS A 167 -0.75 -24.51 0.72
N GLU A 168 -0.93 -25.82 0.51
CA GLU A 168 -2.23 -26.51 0.69
C GLU A 168 -3.41 -25.85 -0.05
N GLY A 169 -3.14 -25.27 -1.23
CA GLY A 169 -4.14 -24.55 -2.03
C GLY A 169 -4.43 -23.11 -1.54
N LEU A 170 -3.70 -22.63 -0.54
CA LEU A 170 -3.78 -21.25 -0.04
C LEU A 170 -2.61 -20.42 -0.58
N LEU A 171 -2.90 -19.17 -0.94
CA LEU A 171 -1.87 -18.21 -1.31
C LEU A 171 -1.23 -17.63 -0.05
N THR A 172 0.02 -18.00 0.21
CA THR A 172 0.85 -17.46 1.28
C THR A 172 1.81 -16.41 0.70
N VAL A 173 1.99 -15.30 1.41
CA VAL A 173 2.81 -14.17 0.95
C VAL A 173 3.87 -13.89 1.99
N THR A 174 5.12 -13.85 1.54
CA THR A 174 6.32 -13.57 2.33
C THR A 174 6.90 -12.23 1.88
N VAL A 175 7.23 -11.39 2.85
CA VAL A 175 7.90 -10.10 2.64
C VAL A 175 9.30 -10.19 3.23
N THR A 176 10.30 -9.84 2.43
CA THR A 176 11.71 -9.85 2.80
C THR A 176 12.23 -8.43 2.79
N GLY A 177 12.66 -7.94 3.95
CA GLY A 177 13.32 -6.64 4.12
C GLY A 177 14.62 -6.78 4.91
N GLU A 178 15.07 -5.71 5.55
CA GLU A 178 16.31 -5.69 6.34
C GLU A 178 16.32 -6.70 7.50
N GLU A 179 15.17 -6.95 8.12
CA GLU A 179 15.04 -7.90 9.25
C GLU A 179 14.83 -9.37 8.81
N GLY A 180 14.96 -9.66 7.51
CA GLY A 180 14.80 -10.98 6.91
C GLY A 180 13.40 -11.29 6.36
N ALA A 181 13.24 -12.51 5.84
CA ALA A 181 12.00 -13.00 5.22
C ALA A 181 10.97 -13.42 6.27
N ARG A 182 9.73 -12.91 6.17
CA ARG A 182 8.63 -13.24 7.09
C ARG A 182 7.28 -13.22 6.39
N PRO A 183 6.27 -13.98 6.88
CA PRO A 183 4.91 -13.87 6.36
C PRO A 183 4.35 -12.45 6.50
N VAL A 184 3.59 -12.00 5.49
CA VAL A 184 3.10 -10.62 5.39
C VAL A 184 2.30 -10.15 6.62
N ALA A 185 1.48 -11.03 7.21
CA ALA A 185 0.70 -10.71 8.39
C ALA A 185 1.56 -10.47 9.64
N VAL A 186 2.64 -11.26 9.79
CA VAL A 186 3.60 -11.10 10.89
C VAL A 186 4.38 -9.79 10.72
N ALA A 187 4.82 -9.50 9.50
CA ALA A 187 5.50 -8.24 9.19
C ALA A 187 4.58 -7.04 9.47
N ALA A 188 3.32 -7.09 9.02
CA ALA A 188 2.35 -6.02 9.24
C ALA A 188 2.08 -5.77 10.73
N ARG A 189 1.92 -6.82 11.54
CA ARG A 189 1.70 -6.69 12.99
C ARG A 189 2.88 -6.00 13.67
N ARG A 190 4.10 -6.43 13.37
CA ARG A 190 5.32 -5.85 13.94
C ARG A 190 5.51 -4.39 13.55
N VAL A 191 5.23 -4.04 12.30
CA VAL A 191 5.24 -2.63 11.85
C VAL A 191 4.17 -1.83 12.62
N GLY A 192 2.98 -2.40 12.82
CA GLY A 192 1.92 -1.79 13.63
C GLY A 192 2.31 -1.56 15.09
N GLU A 193 2.92 -2.56 15.73
CA GLU A 193 3.45 -2.48 17.11
C GLU A 193 4.52 -1.40 17.23
N ARG A 194 5.49 -1.39 16.31
CA ARG A 194 6.57 -0.39 16.29
C ARG A 194 6.04 1.02 16.02
N LEU A 195 5.05 1.15 15.13
CA LEU A 195 4.37 2.42 14.89
C LEU A 195 3.62 2.90 16.14
N ALA A 196 2.96 2.00 16.87
CA ALA A 196 2.28 2.33 18.11
C ALA A 196 3.27 2.75 19.22
N GLU A 197 4.39 2.04 19.35
CA GLU A 197 5.46 2.37 20.28
C GLU A 197 6.08 3.75 19.96
N GLN A 198 6.41 4.01 18.70
CA GLN A 198 6.91 5.31 18.24
C GLN A 198 5.89 6.44 18.46
N ARG A 199 4.60 6.17 18.24
CA ARG A 199 3.53 7.12 18.57
C ARG A 199 3.43 7.36 20.06
N GLY A 200 3.66 6.35 20.89
CA GLY A 200 3.70 6.48 22.35
C GLY A 200 4.90 7.29 22.86
N PHE A 201 6.06 7.19 22.18
CA PHE A 201 7.21 8.06 22.47
C PHE A 201 6.98 9.51 22.03
N LEU A 202 6.17 9.72 20.98
CA LEU A 202 5.67 11.02 20.54
C LEU A 202 4.48 11.50 21.41
N ASP A 203 4.63 11.40 22.73
CA ASP A 203 3.66 11.93 23.69
C ASP A 203 3.48 13.45 23.48
N GLU A 204 2.35 14.03 23.89
CA GLU A 204 2.04 15.47 23.68
C GLU A 204 3.18 16.39 24.14
N ARG A 205 3.91 15.97 25.18
CA ARG A 205 5.07 16.67 25.72
C ARG A 205 6.28 16.66 24.79
N TYR A 206 6.54 15.53 24.12
CA TYR A 206 7.61 15.44 23.10
C TYR A 206 7.24 16.18 21.83
N GLN A 207 5.96 16.15 21.40
CA GLN A 207 5.50 16.96 20.29
C GLN A 207 5.65 18.46 20.57
N ALA A 208 5.31 18.91 21.79
CA ALA A 208 5.50 20.30 22.19
C ALA A 208 6.98 20.70 22.18
N ILE A 209 7.85 19.92 22.83
CA ILE A 209 9.30 20.20 22.88
C ILE A 209 9.93 20.17 21.48
N PHE A 210 9.53 19.22 20.64
CA PHE A 210 10.06 19.10 19.28
C PHE A 210 9.56 20.23 18.39
N ALA A 211 8.29 20.64 18.51
CA ALA A 211 7.77 21.82 17.83
C ALA A 211 8.47 23.10 18.27
N ASP A 212 8.74 23.25 19.58
CA ASP A 212 9.47 24.40 20.11
C ASP A 212 10.91 24.44 19.59
N TYR A 213 11.59 23.30 19.60
CA TYR A 213 12.94 23.16 19.04
C TYR A 213 12.97 23.49 17.54
N LEU A 214 12.04 22.92 16.76
CA LEU A 214 11.98 23.13 15.32
C LEU A 214 11.66 24.58 14.95
N ILE A 215 10.72 25.22 15.65
CA ILE A 215 10.38 26.63 15.39
C ILE A 215 11.55 27.54 15.75
N ARG A 216 12.27 27.24 16.84
CA ARG A 216 13.47 27.99 17.22
C ARG A 216 14.55 27.89 16.13
N ASP A 217 14.89 26.67 15.73
CA ASP A 217 15.92 26.43 14.72
C ASP A 217 15.51 27.02 13.35
N LEU A 218 14.23 26.92 12.99
CA LEU A 218 13.68 27.53 11.80
C LEU A 218 13.79 29.07 11.84
N ALA A 219 13.43 29.69 12.96
CA ALA A 219 13.55 31.14 13.12
C ALA A 219 15.01 31.60 13.00
N GLU A 220 15.95 30.85 13.56
CA GLU A 220 17.39 31.15 13.45
C GLU A 220 17.92 30.96 12.03
N TRP A 221 17.47 29.92 11.33
CA TRP A 221 17.83 29.72 9.92
C TRP A 221 17.27 30.84 9.03
N LEU A 222 16.00 31.21 9.22
CA LEU A 222 15.37 32.33 8.52
C LEU A 222 16.09 33.65 8.82
N ARG A 223 16.48 33.90 10.07
CA ARG A 223 17.30 35.05 10.45
C ARG A 223 18.59 35.10 9.64
N GLY A 224 19.29 33.97 9.51
CA GLY A 224 20.49 33.85 8.67
C GLY A 224 20.24 34.25 7.22
N GLN A 225 19.16 33.73 6.61
CA GLN A 225 18.81 34.06 5.21
C GLN A 225 18.39 35.53 5.04
N VAL A 226 17.67 36.10 6.00
CA VAL A 226 17.29 37.52 6.05
C VAL A 226 18.54 38.39 6.15
N ALA A 227 19.48 38.04 7.03
CA ALA A 227 20.74 38.76 7.18
C ALA A 227 21.58 38.75 5.90
N VAL A 228 21.65 37.61 5.20
CA VAL A 228 22.33 37.49 3.90
C VAL A 228 21.69 38.42 2.85
N ALA A 229 20.36 38.49 2.81
CA ALA A 229 19.66 39.37 1.87
C ALA A 229 19.85 40.87 2.21
N GLU A 230 19.86 41.23 3.50
CA GLU A 230 20.15 42.60 3.95
C GLU A 230 21.58 43.03 3.60
N ASP A 231 22.54 42.13 3.82
CA ASP A 231 23.94 42.35 3.50
C ASP A 231 24.18 42.45 1.98
N LEU A 232 23.48 41.63 1.18
CA LEU A 232 23.47 41.78 -0.27
C LEU A 232 22.92 43.16 -0.69
N CYS A 233 21.80 43.59 -0.10
CA CYS A 233 21.22 44.91 -0.38
C CYS A 233 22.17 46.04 0.02
N LYS A 234 22.90 45.89 1.13
CA LYS A 234 23.93 46.82 1.58
C LYS A 234 25.08 46.91 0.57
N ARG A 235 25.68 45.79 0.15
CA ARG A 235 26.73 45.75 -0.88
C ARG A 235 26.28 46.39 -2.19
N MET A 236 25.06 46.07 -2.64
CA MET A 236 24.48 46.70 -3.82
C MET A 236 24.39 48.21 -3.66
N ASN A 237 23.97 48.72 -2.50
CA ASN A 237 23.93 50.16 -2.24
C ASN A 237 25.31 50.81 -2.16
N GLU A 238 26.34 50.11 -1.67
CA GLU A 238 27.73 50.60 -1.68
C GLU A 238 28.24 50.78 -3.12
N VAL A 239 27.94 49.81 -3.98
CA VAL A 239 28.18 49.88 -5.43
C VAL A 239 27.42 51.04 -6.06
N LEU A 240 26.10 51.12 -5.84
CA LEU A 240 25.25 52.18 -6.38
C LEU A 240 25.65 53.58 -5.89
N GLY A 241 26.16 53.67 -4.65
CA GLY A 241 26.62 54.90 -4.04
C GLY A 241 27.90 55.46 -4.65
N ARG A 242 28.74 54.61 -5.26
CA ARG A 242 29.93 55.01 -6.06
C ARG A 242 29.52 55.52 -7.45
N ALA A 243 28.44 54.99 -7.99
CA ALA A 243 27.88 55.30 -9.31
C ALA A 243 27.07 56.62 -9.35
N ARG A 244 27.61 57.73 -8.82
CA ARG A 244 26.89 59.02 -8.79
C ARG A 244 26.96 59.74 -10.13
N SER A 245 25.84 60.34 -10.56
CA SER A 245 25.86 61.25 -11.69
C SER A 245 26.62 62.54 -11.37
N SER A 246 27.03 63.29 -12.39
CA SER A 246 27.64 64.62 -12.25
C SER A 246 26.75 65.65 -11.52
N GLN A 247 25.44 65.37 -11.42
CA GLN A 247 24.45 66.17 -10.68
C GLN A 247 24.16 65.62 -9.27
N GLY A 248 24.94 64.64 -8.79
CA GLY A 248 24.78 64.03 -7.45
C GLY A 248 23.61 63.05 -7.32
N VAL A 249 22.93 62.74 -8.43
CA VAL A 249 21.83 61.78 -8.46
C VAL A 249 22.37 60.36 -8.37
N HIS A 250 21.81 59.54 -7.49
CA HIS A 250 22.16 58.12 -7.39
C HIS A 250 20.94 57.27 -7.05
N VAL A 251 21.03 55.99 -7.39
CA VAL A 251 19.99 55.00 -7.13
C VAL A 251 20.21 54.41 -5.74
N LYS A 252 19.12 54.18 -5.02
CA LYS A 252 19.10 53.40 -3.79
C LYS A 252 18.14 52.24 -3.93
N LEU A 253 18.55 51.12 -3.36
CA LEU A 253 17.75 49.92 -3.26
C LEU A 253 17.36 49.72 -1.78
N ALA A 254 16.10 49.45 -1.52
CA ALA A 254 15.65 49.08 -0.18
C ALA A 254 14.93 47.74 -0.23
N TRP A 255 15.39 46.79 0.58
CA TRP A 255 14.68 45.53 0.81
C TRP A 255 13.80 45.70 2.05
N LYS A 256 12.48 45.68 1.86
CA LYS A 256 11.50 45.94 2.94
C LYS A 256 10.40 44.88 2.94
N PRO A 257 9.75 44.62 4.09
CA PRO A 257 8.56 43.78 4.13
C PRO A 257 7.52 44.27 3.11
N SER A 258 6.87 43.33 2.44
CA SER A 258 5.83 43.63 1.46
C SER A 258 4.64 44.31 2.13
N ALA A 259 4.08 45.33 1.47
CA ALA A 259 2.88 46.01 1.94
C ALA A 259 1.62 45.13 1.88
N ALA A 260 1.68 44.02 1.12
CA ALA A 260 0.60 43.04 1.01
C ALA A 260 0.58 42.04 2.17
N LEU A 261 1.59 42.04 3.05
CA LEU A 261 1.59 41.18 4.23
C LEU A 261 0.61 41.68 5.28
N GLU A 262 -0.03 40.72 5.94
CA GLU A 262 -0.80 40.95 7.17
C GLU A 262 0.08 41.55 8.27
N GLU A 263 -0.54 42.32 9.16
CA GLU A 263 0.17 43.03 10.23
C GLU A 263 0.88 42.07 11.19
N GLU A 264 0.20 41.00 11.62
CA GLU A 264 0.78 39.97 12.48
C GLU A 264 1.99 39.27 11.85
N THR A 265 1.93 38.99 10.54
CA THR A 265 3.07 38.42 9.82
C THR A 265 4.23 39.40 9.77
N ARG A 266 3.97 40.69 9.57
CA ARG A 266 5.00 41.73 9.55
C ARG A 266 5.70 41.88 10.89
N ASP A 267 4.95 41.80 11.99
CA ASP A 267 5.49 41.87 13.34
C ASP A 267 6.33 40.63 13.66
N ALA A 268 5.85 39.44 13.28
CA ALA A 268 6.64 38.21 13.36
C ALA A 268 7.97 38.32 12.58
N LEU A 269 7.98 38.93 11.39
CA LEU A 269 9.23 39.16 10.64
C LEU A 269 10.20 40.11 11.35
N ALA A 270 9.70 41.09 12.12
CA ALA A 270 10.56 41.92 12.95
C ALA A 270 11.20 41.07 14.07
N LEU A 271 10.47 40.12 14.64
CA LEU A 271 10.98 39.18 15.64
C LEU A 271 12.00 38.18 15.06
N VAL A 272 11.84 37.74 13.80
CA VAL A 272 12.84 36.87 13.13
C VAL A 272 14.22 37.54 13.07
N ARG A 273 14.29 38.87 13.00
CA ARG A 273 15.58 39.60 12.98
C ARG A 273 16.32 39.54 14.31
N LEU A 274 15.60 39.34 15.42
CA LEU A 274 16.19 39.28 16.75
C LEU A 274 16.84 37.90 16.97
N PRO A 275 18.07 37.83 17.49
CA PRO A 275 18.66 36.58 17.96
C PRO A 275 17.75 35.93 19.00
N TYR A 276 17.71 34.60 19.04
CA TYR A 276 16.92 33.87 20.05
C TYR A 276 17.21 34.32 21.49
N ALA A 277 18.48 34.59 21.82
CA ALA A 277 18.88 35.03 23.16
C ALA A 277 18.29 36.39 23.59
N ASP A 278 17.88 37.21 22.61
CA ASP A 278 17.32 38.55 22.84
C ASP A 278 15.79 38.56 22.76
N ARG A 279 15.15 37.41 22.49
CA ARG A 279 13.70 37.27 22.45
C ARG A 279 13.14 36.79 23.78
N ASP A 280 12.01 37.36 24.18
CA ASP A 280 11.26 36.87 25.33
C ASP A 280 10.33 35.69 24.93
N PRO A 281 9.81 34.91 25.91
CA PRO A 281 8.94 33.78 25.62
C PRO A 281 7.63 34.15 24.92
N GLU A 282 7.12 35.37 25.09
CA GLU A 282 5.89 35.83 24.43
C GLU A 282 6.16 36.10 22.94
N GLN A 283 7.30 36.68 22.61
CA GLN A 283 7.77 36.90 21.24
C GLN A 283 8.00 35.57 20.50
N ASP A 284 8.58 34.56 21.16
CA ASP A 284 8.72 33.22 20.60
C ASP A 284 7.35 32.55 20.38
N ALA A 285 6.40 32.74 21.30
CA ALA A 285 5.04 32.24 21.13
C ALA A 285 4.32 32.89 19.94
N VAL A 286 4.55 34.19 19.70
CA VAL A 286 4.04 34.90 18.50
C VAL A 286 4.63 34.31 17.22
N LEU A 287 5.95 34.08 17.16
CA LEU A 287 6.59 33.45 15.99
C LEU A 287 6.01 32.06 15.72
N ARG A 288 5.85 31.25 16.77
CA ARG A 288 5.26 29.92 16.67
C ARG A 288 3.85 29.97 16.12
N ARG A 289 3.00 30.85 16.65
CA ARG A 289 1.62 31.03 16.20
C ARG A 289 1.58 31.38 14.71
N VAL A 290 2.28 32.45 14.32
CA VAL A 290 2.25 32.97 12.95
C VAL A 290 2.80 31.95 11.94
N PHE A 291 3.90 31.25 12.24
CA PHE A 291 4.41 30.21 11.34
C PHE A 291 3.46 29.02 11.23
N THR A 292 2.83 28.62 12.34
CA THR A 292 1.86 27.51 12.32
C THR A 292 0.65 27.88 11.46
N GLU A 293 0.05 29.04 11.71
CA GLU A 293 -1.10 29.55 10.93
C GLU A 293 -0.76 29.66 9.44
N ARG A 294 0.46 30.08 9.10
CA ARG A 294 0.88 30.19 7.70
C ARG A 294 1.09 28.84 7.03
N ILE A 295 1.66 27.86 7.74
CA ILE A 295 1.80 26.48 7.24
C ILE A 295 0.42 25.85 7.04
N GLU A 296 -0.52 26.09 7.96
CA GLU A 296 -1.89 25.60 7.85
C GLU A 296 -2.65 26.26 6.70
N ALA A 297 -2.52 27.58 6.52
CA ALA A 297 -3.13 28.29 5.41
C ALA A 297 -2.65 27.76 4.03
N GLU A 298 -1.35 27.52 3.88
CA GLU A 298 -0.81 26.92 2.64
C GLU A 298 -1.25 25.47 2.44
N ARG A 299 -1.39 24.70 3.52
CA ARG A 299 -1.92 23.33 3.47
C ARG A 299 -3.37 23.29 3.02
N ASP A 300 -4.18 24.23 3.49
CA ASP A 300 -5.61 24.25 3.21
C ASP A 300 -5.88 24.83 1.80
N ALA A 301 -5.02 25.72 1.31
CA ALA A 301 -5.13 26.32 -0.03
C ALA A 301 -4.58 25.44 -1.16
N HIS A 302 -3.66 24.51 -0.87
CA HIS A 302 -2.94 23.76 -1.90
C HIS A 302 -2.86 22.26 -1.62
N THR A 303 -3.08 21.45 -2.65
CA THR A 303 -2.80 20.01 -2.62
C THR A 303 -1.35 19.77 -3.05
N GLY A 304 -0.57 19.07 -2.22
CA GLY A 304 0.84 18.76 -2.49
C GLY A 304 1.48 17.97 -1.37
N SER A 305 2.74 17.59 -1.57
CA SER A 305 3.54 16.99 -0.50
C SER A 305 3.77 18.01 0.63
N TYR A 306 3.96 17.52 1.86
CA TYR A 306 4.20 18.40 3.01
C TYR A 306 5.47 19.28 2.84
N ALA A 307 6.49 18.76 2.15
CA ALA A 307 7.71 19.52 1.83
C ALA A 307 7.43 20.70 0.87
N GLU A 308 6.55 20.53 -0.11
CA GLU A 308 6.15 21.62 -1.01
C GLU A 308 5.34 22.69 -0.27
N ILE A 309 4.46 22.27 0.65
CA ILE A 309 3.67 23.19 1.50
C ILE A 309 4.60 24.02 2.37
N LEU A 310 5.54 23.38 3.08
CA LEU A 310 6.55 24.08 3.89
C LEU A 310 7.40 25.04 3.06
N SER A 311 7.82 24.62 1.85
CA SER A 311 8.64 25.45 0.96
C SER A 311 7.92 26.74 0.55
N ARG A 312 6.60 26.70 0.36
CA ARG A 312 5.78 27.88 0.06
C ARG A 312 5.53 28.73 1.30
N ALA A 313 5.12 28.09 2.38
CA ALA A 313 4.77 28.76 3.63
C ALA A 313 5.94 29.57 4.19
N LEU A 314 7.18 29.06 4.02
CA LEU A 314 8.41 29.60 4.59
C LEU A 314 9.30 30.33 3.58
N ASP A 315 8.80 30.65 2.37
CA ASP A 315 9.57 31.38 1.36
C ASP A 315 9.68 32.88 1.71
N TYR A 316 10.73 33.22 2.46
CA TYR A 316 10.99 34.58 2.92
C TYR A 316 11.14 35.64 1.81
N ARG A 317 11.40 35.20 0.57
CA ARG A 317 11.52 36.09 -0.60
C ARG A 317 10.17 36.68 -0.99
N THR A 318 9.08 35.94 -0.75
CA THR A 318 7.71 36.43 -1.01
C THR A 318 7.24 37.44 0.02
N TRP A 319 7.86 37.44 1.21
CA TRP A 319 7.52 38.34 2.31
C TRP A 319 8.15 39.72 2.17
N HIS A 320 9.15 39.85 1.32
CA HIS A 320 9.89 41.08 1.13
C HIS A 320 9.79 41.55 -0.32
N GLN A 321 9.97 42.86 -0.50
CA GLN A 321 10.01 43.47 -1.81
C GLN A 321 11.20 44.43 -1.91
N PHE A 322 11.82 44.44 -3.06
CA PHE A 322 12.82 45.45 -3.41
C PHE A 322 12.11 46.71 -3.90
N THR A 323 12.39 47.82 -3.24
CA THR A 323 11.96 49.15 -3.65
C THR A 323 13.16 49.93 -4.13
N VAL A 324 13.12 50.39 -5.38
CA VAL A 324 14.15 51.24 -5.94
C VAL A 324 13.72 52.70 -5.83
N THR A 325 14.56 53.53 -5.23
CA THR A 325 14.40 54.99 -5.13
C THR A 325 15.57 55.71 -5.78
N VAL A 326 15.34 56.94 -6.20
CA VAL A 326 16.37 57.85 -6.68
C VAL A 326 16.58 58.92 -5.63
N ALA A 327 17.81 59.03 -5.14
CA ALA A 327 18.24 60.08 -4.23
C ALA A 327 18.89 61.21 -5.01
N ASP A 328 18.36 62.42 -4.88
CA ASP A 328 18.85 63.66 -5.50
C ASP A 328 18.79 64.84 -4.53
N THR A 329 19.20 66.01 -5.02
CA THR A 329 19.08 67.28 -4.30
C THR A 329 17.89 68.05 -4.87
N GLY A 330 16.93 68.40 -4.02
CA GLY A 330 15.76 69.18 -4.41
C GLY A 330 16.10 70.63 -4.77
N PRO A 331 15.16 71.38 -5.36
CA PRO A 331 15.35 72.80 -5.71
C PRO A 331 15.74 73.68 -4.51
N ASP A 332 15.31 73.27 -3.31
CA ASP A 332 15.58 73.95 -2.04
C ASP A 332 16.94 73.56 -1.41
N GLY A 333 17.75 72.74 -2.09
CA GLY A 333 19.05 72.26 -1.61
C GLY A 333 18.98 71.07 -0.64
N ASN A 334 17.78 70.61 -0.27
CA ASN A 334 17.60 69.48 0.64
C ASN A 334 17.65 68.12 -0.08
N PRO A 335 18.20 67.06 0.55
CA PRO A 335 18.14 65.70 0.02
C PRO A 335 16.69 65.24 -0.17
N ARG A 336 16.40 64.62 -1.32
CA ARG A 336 15.08 64.07 -1.66
C ARG A 336 15.24 62.65 -2.19
N GLU A 337 14.29 61.78 -1.83
CA GLU A 337 14.14 60.45 -2.42
C GLU A 337 12.82 60.34 -3.20
N ARG A 338 12.92 59.93 -4.47
CA ARG A 338 11.77 59.75 -5.39
C ARG A 338 11.60 58.28 -5.75
N ARG A 339 10.36 57.81 -5.89
CA ARG A 339 10.07 56.45 -6.41
C ARG A 339 10.16 56.41 -7.92
N LEU A 340 10.55 55.26 -8.47
CA LEU A 340 10.74 55.04 -9.91
C LEU A 340 9.55 55.45 -10.79
N ARG A 341 8.31 55.28 -10.31
CA ARG A 341 7.07 55.62 -11.04
C ARG A 341 6.93 57.11 -11.40
N GLN A 342 7.77 57.98 -10.86
CA GLN A 342 7.77 59.41 -11.10
C GLN A 342 8.84 59.86 -12.11
N LEU A 343 9.51 58.91 -12.78
CA LEU A 343 10.62 59.15 -13.69
C LEU A 343 10.22 58.94 -15.15
N SER A 344 11.00 59.52 -16.05
CA SER A 344 10.84 59.32 -17.50
C SER A 344 11.15 57.89 -17.94
N SER A 345 10.71 57.53 -19.15
CA SER A 345 10.96 56.21 -19.75
C SER A 345 12.47 55.90 -19.90
N GLY A 346 13.29 56.92 -20.21
CA GLY A 346 14.75 56.78 -20.30
C GLY A 346 15.43 56.61 -18.94
N GLU A 347 15.01 57.38 -17.94
CA GLU A 347 15.51 57.25 -16.55
C GLU A 347 15.16 55.89 -15.94
N THR A 348 13.99 55.34 -16.26
CA THR A 348 13.59 54.00 -15.80
C THR A 348 14.53 52.91 -16.32
N ARG A 349 14.92 52.96 -17.60
CA ARG A 349 15.85 51.99 -18.20
C ARG A 349 17.25 52.10 -17.60
N LEU A 350 17.74 53.34 -17.43
CA LEU A 350 19.02 53.62 -16.80
C LEU A 350 19.12 52.95 -15.43
N ILE A 351 18.09 53.10 -14.61
CA ILE A 351 18.06 52.57 -13.25
C ILE A 351 18.01 51.04 -13.26
N SER A 352 17.29 50.42 -14.19
CA SER A 352 17.31 48.96 -14.36
C SER A 352 18.72 48.43 -14.63
N TYR A 353 19.48 49.07 -15.54
CA TYR A 353 20.87 48.69 -15.82
C TYR A 353 21.78 48.89 -14.61
N VAL A 354 21.71 50.06 -13.99
CA VAL A 354 22.50 50.38 -12.79
C VAL A 354 22.22 49.38 -11.66
N THR A 355 20.96 48.98 -11.47
CA THR A 355 20.57 47.97 -10.47
C THR A 355 21.07 46.57 -10.86
N LEU A 356 20.99 46.19 -12.13
CA LEU A 356 21.49 44.92 -12.64
C LEU A 356 23.02 44.81 -12.47
N PHE A 357 23.76 45.86 -12.83
CA PHE A 357 25.21 45.91 -12.65
C PHE A 357 25.60 45.85 -11.18
N ALA A 358 24.87 46.55 -10.31
CA ALA A 358 25.08 46.45 -8.88
C ALA A 358 24.82 45.04 -8.34
N ALA A 359 23.78 44.36 -8.82
CA ALA A 359 23.47 42.99 -8.44
C ALA A 359 24.57 42.03 -8.90
N ALA A 360 25.02 42.15 -10.15
CA ALA A 360 26.06 41.32 -10.72
C ALA A 360 27.41 41.53 -10.03
N ALA A 361 27.82 42.79 -9.80
CA ALA A 361 29.03 43.13 -9.05
C ALA A 361 28.99 42.56 -7.62
N SER A 362 27.86 42.74 -6.92
CA SER A 362 27.70 42.22 -5.55
C SER A 362 27.71 40.69 -5.49
N PHE A 363 27.21 40.03 -6.54
CA PHE A 363 27.30 38.58 -6.69
C PHE A 363 28.75 38.15 -6.89
N TYR A 364 29.47 38.78 -7.83
CA TYR A 364 30.89 38.49 -8.04
C TYR A 364 31.74 38.71 -6.79
N ASP A 365 31.51 39.80 -6.06
CA ASP A 365 32.19 40.09 -4.78
C ASP A 365 31.93 38.98 -3.75
N ALA A 366 30.71 38.43 -3.69
CA ALA A 366 30.36 37.36 -2.76
C ALA A 366 31.06 36.03 -3.05
N VAL A 367 31.31 35.69 -4.33
CA VAL A 367 32.06 34.47 -4.72
C VAL A 367 33.57 34.69 -4.78
N SER A 368 34.05 35.94 -4.79
CA SER A 368 35.48 36.26 -4.90
C SER A 368 36.32 35.88 -3.67
N GLY A 369 35.68 35.46 -2.57
CA GLY A 369 36.39 34.97 -1.38
C GLY A 369 37.06 33.60 -1.55
N GLU A 370 36.56 32.77 -2.47
CA GLU A 370 37.07 31.40 -2.70
C GLU A 370 38.04 31.31 -3.87
N PHE A 371 37.92 32.20 -4.86
CA PHE A 371 38.79 32.32 -6.05
C PHE A 371 38.58 33.69 -6.69
N SER A 372 39.39 34.07 -7.70
CA SER A 372 39.20 35.32 -8.45
C SER A 372 38.36 35.03 -9.72
N PRO A 373 37.03 35.16 -9.70
CA PRO A 373 36.18 34.87 -10.86
C PRO A 373 36.44 35.86 -12.00
N LEU A 374 36.23 35.41 -13.24
CA LEU A 374 36.03 36.32 -14.37
C LEU A 374 34.71 37.09 -14.16
N ARG A 375 34.79 38.42 -14.10
CA ARG A 375 33.64 39.31 -13.84
C ARG A 375 33.07 39.81 -15.16
N LEU A 376 32.16 39.05 -15.77
CA LEU A 376 31.64 39.33 -17.12
C LEU A 376 30.13 39.63 -17.11
N VAL A 377 29.70 40.62 -17.90
CA VAL A 377 28.28 40.85 -18.22
C VAL A 377 28.03 40.71 -19.72
N LEU A 378 27.01 39.92 -20.06
CA LEU A 378 26.55 39.71 -21.43
C LEU A 378 25.15 40.32 -21.56
N LEU A 379 24.97 41.30 -22.45
CA LEU A 379 23.67 41.92 -22.68
C LEU A 379 23.34 41.94 -24.17
N ASP A 380 22.16 41.44 -24.50
CA ASP A 380 21.63 41.48 -25.85
C ASP A 380 20.67 42.67 -26.01
N GLU A 381 20.82 43.41 -27.10
CA GLU A 381 20.05 44.61 -27.45
C GLU A 381 19.97 45.62 -26.30
N ALA A 382 21.11 45.87 -25.67
CA ALA A 382 21.20 46.78 -24.54
C ALA A 382 21.08 48.25 -24.97
N PHE A 383 20.83 49.12 -23.99
CA PHE A 383 20.88 50.58 -24.14
C PHE A 383 19.96 51.18 -25.20
N GLU A 384 18.98 50.42 -25.70
CA GLU A 384 17.96 50.93 -26.62
C GLU A 384 17.34 52.21 -26.04
N ARG A 385 17.23 53.26 -26.85
CA ARG A 385 16.65 54.57 -26.46
C ARG A 385 17.41 55.33 -25.37
N LEU A 386 18.67 55.00 -25.12
CA LEU A 386 19.60 55.85 -24.37
C LEU A 386 20.45 56.65 -25.36
N ASP A 387 20.85 57.86 -24.97
CA ASP A 387 21.76 58.72 -25.71
C ASP A 387 23.22 58.36 -25.44
N ASP A 388 24.13 58.63 -26.39
CA ASP A 388 25.56 58.30 -26.32
C ASP A 388 26.24 58.69 -24.98
N PRO A 389 26.02 59.89 -24.40
CA PRO A 389 26.59 60.23 -23.09
C PRO A 389 26.11 59.31 -21.98
N THR A 390 24.87 58.82 -22.04
CA THR A 390 24.31 57.90 -21.04
C THR A 390 24.88 56.49 -21.22
N ILE A 391 25.04 56.04 -22.46
CA ILE A 391 25.70 54.77 -22.79
C ILE A 391 27.14 54.77 -22.27
N ALA A 392 27.91 55.82 -22.57
CA ALA A 392 29.28 55.98 -22.11
C ALA A 392 29.38 55.96 -20.57
N ARG A 393 28.43 56.60 -19.87
CA ARG A 393 28.35 56.52 -18.40
C ARG A 393 28.07 55.11 -17.88
N MET A 394 27.20 54.34 -18.54
CA MET A 394 26.90 52.95 -18.15
C MET A 394 28.07 52.01 -18.37
N LEU A 395 28.79 52.18 -19.47
CA LEU A 395 30.02 51.43 -19.73
C LEU A 395 31.13 51.84 -18.75
N GLY A 396 31.27 53.13 -18.46
CA GLY A 396 32.19 53.61 -17.42
C GLY A 396 31.86 53.04 -16.02
N LEU A 397 30.57 52.87 -15.71
CA LEU A 397 30.16 52.20 -14.48
C LEU A 397 30.63 50.74 -14.43
N LEU A 398 30.57 49.99 -15.53
CA LEU A 398 31.10 48.62 -15.56
C LEU A 398 32.61 48.59 -15.26
N VAL A 399 33.37 49.57 -15.72
CA VAL A 399 34.79 49.75 -15.35
C VAL A 399 34.94 50.03 -13.85
N ASP A 400 34.15 50.96 -13.30
CA ASP A 400 34.18 51.31 -11.86
C ASP A 400 33.84 50.08 -10.96
N LEU A 401 33.15 49.09 -11.51
CA LEU A 401 32.77 47.84 -10.85
C LEU A 401 33.72 46.66 -11.12
N ASP A 402 34.81 46.90 -11.85
CA ASP A 402 35.77 45.88 -12.27
C ASP A 402 35.06 44.75 -13.03
N MET A 403 34.29 45.10 -14.06
CA MET A 403 33.52 44.15 -14.85
C MET A 403 33.81 44.32 -16.34
N ASP A 404 34.14 43.21 -16.99
CA ASP A 404 34.21 43.10 -18.45
C ASP A 404 32.80 42.94 -19.03
N TRP A 405 32.65 43.26 -20.32
CA TRP A 405 31.36 43.16 -21.00
C TRP A 405 31.44 42.68 -22.44
N VAL A 406 30.37 42.02 -22.87
CA VAL A 406 30.03 41.83 -24.29
C VAL A 406 28.58 42.26 -24.46
N ILE A 407 28.38 43.31 -25.24
CA ILE A 407 27.07 43.96 -25.36
C ILE A 407 26.76 44.18 -26.83
N THR A 408 25.55 43.84 -27.26
CA THR A 408 25.00 44.25 -28.56
C THR A 408 24.07 45.45 -28.33
N TRP A 409 24.15 46.47 -29.17
CA TRP A 409 23.21 47.60 -29.15
C TRP A 409 23.01 48.17 -30.55
N PRO A 410 21.83 48.76 -30.85
CA PRO A 410 21.40 49.02 -32.22
C PRO A 410 22.13 50.17 -32.92
N SER A 411 22.53 51.22 -32.19
CA SER A 411 23.28 52.35 -32.73
C SER A 411 23.84 53.25 -31.61
N GLY A 412 24.90 54.02 -31.92
CA GLY A 412 25.50 55.00 -31.02
C GLY A 412 26.94 54.66 -30.62
N TRP A 413 27.68 55.67 -30.13
CA TRP A 413 29.06 55.51 -29.66
C TRP A 413 29.11 55.66 -28.14
N GLY A 414 29.47 54.58 -27.44
CA GLY A 414 29.62 54.55 -25.99
C GLY A 414 31.05 54.80 -25.51
N VAL A 415 31.79 55.74 -26.11
CA VAL A 415 33.20 55.97 -25.78
C VAL A 415 33.37 56.93 -24.60
N SER A 416 34.32 56.65 -23.72
CA SER A 416 34.72 57.51 -22.60
C SER A 416 36.18 57.26 -22.28
N ASP A 417 36.87 58.31 -21.84
CA ASP A 417 38.20 58.27 -21.23
C ASP A 417 38.30 57.34 -20.00
N ARG A 418 37.18 57.04 -19.35
CA ARG A 418 37.09 56.04 -18.27
C ARG A 418 37.25 54.61 -18.77
N ILE A 419 36.98 54.34 -20.05
CA ILE A 419 37.07 53.01 -20.64
C ILE A 419 38.50 52.83 -21.15
N PRO A 420 39.34 51.98 -20.52
CA PRO A 420 40.75 51.89 -20.90
C PRO A 420 40.95 51.28 -22.28
N ARG A 421 40.11 50.29 -22.63
CA ARG A 421 40.12 49.65 -23.94
C ARG A 421 38.78 49.01 -24.24
N MET A 422 38.30 49.14 -25.47
CA MET A 422 37.08 48.47 -25.92
C MET A 422 37.18 48.08 -27.39
N HIS A 423 36.73 46.88 -27.73
CA HIS A 423 36.62 46.44 -29.12
C HIS A 423 35.16 46.52 -29.57
N ILE A 424 34.92 47.30 -30.62
CA ILE A 424 33.61 47.53 -31.20
C ILE A 424 33.57 46.78 -32.54
N TYR A 425 32.57 45.94 -32.73
CA TYR A 425 32.37 45.18 -33.95
C TYR A 425 31.07 45.62 -34.63
N ASP A 426 31.19 46.29 -35.77
CA ASP A 426 30.02 46.62 -36.59
C ASP A 426 29.66 45.40 -37.43
N VAL A 427 28.50 44.81 -37.15
CA VAL A 427 28.00 43.63 -37.84
C VAL A 427 27.07 44.06 -38.98
N LEU A 428 27.58 43.99 -40.21
CA LEU A 428 26.92 44.48 -41.41
C LEU A 428 26.31 43.32 -42.20
N ARG A 429 24.98 43.35 -42.36
CA ARG A 429 24.26 42.42 -43.23
C ARG A 429 23.73 43.15 -44.47
N PRO A 430 24.21 42.83 -45.70
CA PRO A 430 23.69 43.44 -46.91
C PRO A 430 22.23 43.03 -47.16
N LYS A 431 21.36 44.00 -47.51
CA LYS A 431 19.90 43.79 -47.68
C LYS A 431 19.53 42.66 -48.66
N ASN A 432 20.35 42.45 -49.71
CA ASN A 432 20.10 41.50 -50.79
C ASN A 432 21.21 40.44 -50.93
N GLY A 433 22.12 40.32 -49.96
CA GLY A 433 23.27 39.41 -50.02
C GLY A 433 23.17 38.26 -49.01
N ARG A 434 23.89 37.16 -49.28
CA ARG A 434 24.15 36.11 -48.29
C ARG A 434 25.45 36.45 -47.55
N GLY A 435 25.48 36.25 -46.24
CA GLY A 435 26.66 36.49 -45.40
C GLY A 435 26.55 37.71 -44.49
N VAL A 436 27.52 37.82 -43.59
CA VAL A 436 27.68 38.89 -42.61
C VAL A 436 29.12 39.37 -42.70
N ALA A 437 29.33 40.68 -42.79
CA ALA A 437 30.66 41.29 -42.69
C ALA A 437 30.80 41.93 -41.32
N CYS A 438 31.99 41.84 -40.71
CA CYS A 438 32.27 42.48 -39.44
C CYS A 438 33.46 43.43 -39.60
N THR A 439 33.30 44.70 -39.24
CA THR A 439 34.42 45.63 -39.14
C THR A 439 34.78 45.87 -37.68
N ARG A 440 36.07 45.87 -37.34
CA ARG A 440 36.54 46.04 -35.96
C ARG A 440 37.12 47.44 -35.78
N THR A 441 36.58 48.16 -34.80
CA THR A 441 37.16 49.41 -34.29
C THR A 441 37.66 49.17 -32.87
N THR A 442 38.84 49.67 -32.55
CA THR A 442 39.40 49.60 -31.18
C THR A 442 39.43 51.00 -30.59
N TRP A 443 38.82 51.15 -29.41
CA TRP A 443 39.01 52.31 -28.54
C TRP A 443 40.16 52.02 -27.58
N ASP A 444 41.10 52.94 -27.43
CA ASP A 444 42.31 52.81 -26.58
C ASP A 444 42.30 53.71 -25.34
N GLY A 445 41.15 54.30 -25.00
CA GLY A 445 41.02 55.29 -23.92
C GLY A 445 41.14 56.74 -24.37
N ALA A 446 41.61 57.00 -25.59
CA ALA A 446 41.76 58.37 -26.11
C ALA A 446 41.26 58.54 -27.56
N ALA A 447 41.47 57.54 -28.42
CA ALA A 447 41.14 57.59 -29.83
C ALA A 447 40.53 56.27 -30.33
N LEU A 448 39.84 56.37 -31.47
CA LEU A 448 39.33 55.22 -32.22
C LEU A 448 40.34 54.85 -33.31
N ASP A 449 40.85 53.62 -33.26
CA ASP A 449 41.65 53.01 -34.31
C ASP A 449 40.80 51.99 -35.07
N ARG A 450 40.48 52.30 -36.34
CA ARG A 450 39.63 51.47 -37.19
C ARG A 450 40.52 50.56 -38.04
N VAL A 451 40.39 49.26 -37.84
CA VAL A 451 41.02 48.26 -38.69
C VAL A 451 39.99 47.88 -39.76
N ASP A 452 40.11 48.49 -40.95
CA ASP A 452 39.29 48.08 -42.09
C ASP A 452 39.77 46.71 -42.62
N PRO A 453 38.86 45.74 -42.84
CA PRO A 453 39.20 44.41 -43.31
C PRO A 453 39.66 44.34 -44.78
#